data_AF-A0A1V5BSI2-F1
#
_entry.id   AF-A0A1V5BSI2-F1
#
_cell.length_a   1.000
_cell.length_b   1.000
_cell.length_c   1.000
_cell.angle_alpha   90.00
_cell.angle_beta   90.00
_cell.angle_gamma   90.00
#
_symmetry.space_group_name_H-M   'P 1'
#
loop_
_entity.id
_entity.type
_entity.pdbx_description
1 polymer ?
#
loop_
_entity_poly.entity_id
_entity_poly.type
_entity_poly.pdbx_seq_one_letter_code
_entity_poly.pdbx_strand_id
1 'polypeptide(L)' 'MLKMSNIDELTNEFDVFSQLYEKEEDPKVKDVLIKHLLEIAKAVGSMALKDQTSLD' A
#
# COMPACT_ATOMS: atom_id res chain seq x y z
N MET A 1 13.42 -7.03 16.75
CA MET A 1 12.82 -7.84 15.67
C MET A 1 11.60 -7.06 15.21
N LEU A 2 11.74 -6.19 14.20
CA LEU A 2 10.79 -5.09 13.94
C LEU A 2 10.50 -4.85 12.44
N LYS A 3 10.87 -5.76 11.54
CA LYS A 3 10.90 -5.43 10.10
C LYS A 3 9.89 -6.16 9.19
N MET A 4 9.33 -7.31 9.59
CA MET A 4 8.40 -8.04 8.71
C MET A 4 6.92 -7.69 8.91
N SER A 5 6.51 -7.12 10.07
CA SER A 5 5.08 -6.85 10.33
C SER A 5 4.50 -5.74 9.44
N ASN A 6 5.28 -4.70 9.12
CA ASN A 6 4.73 -3.52 8.44
C ASN A 6 4.49 -3.70 6.93
N ILE A 7 5.25 -4.54 6.22
CA ILE A 7 5.02 -4.74 4.78
C ILE A 7 3.77 -5.59 4.58
N ASP A 8 3.63 -6.68 5.36
CA ASP A 8 2.46 -7.57 5.28
C ASP A 8 1.16 -6.86 5.70
N GLU A 9 1.23 -5.96 6.68
CA GLU A 9 0.09 -5.12 7.06
C GLU A 9 -0.30 -4.16 5.93
N LEU A 10 0.68 -3.50 5.31
CA LEU A 10 0.43 -2.57 4.19
C LEU A 10 -0.09 -3.29 2.94
N THR A 11 0.42 -4.48 2.61
CA THR A 11 -0.10 -5.26 1.48
C THR A 11 -1.51 -5.77 1.74
N ASN A 12 -1.83 -6.21 2.97
CA ASN A 12 -3.21 -6.53 3.33
C ASN A 12 -4.14 -5.33 3.23
N GLU A 13 -3.70 -4.15 3.69
CA GLU A 13 -4.45 -2.92 3.56
C GLU A 13 -4.68 -2.58 2.07
N PHE A 14 -3.66 -2.71 1.23
CA PHE A 14 -3.77 -2.52 -0.21
C PHE A 14 -4.85 -3.42 -0.82
N ASP A 15 -4.86 -4.72 -0.48
CA ASP A 15 -5.83 -5.68 -1.01
C ASP A 15 -7.27 -5.33 -0.61
N VAL A 16 -7.49 -4.92 0.64
CA VAL A 16 -8.81 -4.48 1.12
C VAL A 16 -9.28 -3.26 0.34
N PHE A 17 -8.44 -2.23 0.21
CA PHE A 17 -8.81 -1.00 -0.50
C PHE A 17 -8.95 -1.20 -2.01
N SER A 18 -8.21 -2.15 -2.60
CA SER A 18 -8.33 -2.50 -4.01
C SER A 18 -9.71 -3.11 -4.31
N GLN A 19 -10.18 -4.01 -3.45
CA GLN A 19 -11.53 -4.57 -3.57
C GLN A 19 -12.63 -3.52 -3.40
N LEU A 20 -12.42 -2.52 -2.53
CA LEU A 20 -13.34 -1.39 -2.38
C LEU A 20 -13.35 -0.52 -3.65
N TYR A 21 -12.17 -0.21 -4.19
CA TYR A 21 -12.03 0.58 -5.42
C TYR A 21 -12.73 -0.05 -6.61
N GLU A 22 -12.63 -1.38 -6.78
CA GLU A 22 -13.28 -2.10 -7.87
C GLU A 22 -14.82 -2.00 -7.82
N LYS A 23 -15.38 -1.99 -6.61
CA LYS A 23 -16.83 -1.98 -6.36
C LYS A 23 -17.43 -0.58 -6.26
N GLU A 24 -16.61 0.46 -6.10
CA GLU A 24 -17.07 1.83 -5.93
C GLU A 24 -17.56 2.44 -7.26
N GLU A 25 -18.70 3.13 -7.20
CA GLU A 25 -19.33 3.77 -8.36
C GLU A 25 -19.21 5.30 -8.31
N ASP A 26 -19.09 5.91 -7.12
CA ASP A 26 -18.89 7.35 -6.97
C ASP A 26 -17.46 7.73 -7.41
N PRO A 27 -17.30 8.54 -8.46
CA PRO A 27 -15.98 8.97 -8.94
C PRO A 27 -15.15 9.70 -7.88
N LYS A 28 -15.77 10.46 -6.98
CA LYS A 28 -15.07 11.19 -5.92
C LYS A 28 -14.52 10.23 -4.87
N VAL A 29 -15.26 9.18 -4.54
CA VAL A 29 -14.80 8.15 -3.61
C VAL A 29 -13.71 7.31 -4.27
N LYS A 30 -13.88 6.96 -5.56
CA LYS A 30 -12.82 6.31 -6.36
C LYS A 30 -11.51 7.09 -6.37
N ASP A 31 -11.58 8.42 -6.52
CA ASP A 31 -10.40 9.30 -6.48
C ASP A 31 -9.69 9.28 -5.13
N VAL A 32 -10.43 9.14 -4.02
CA VAL A 32 -9.84 9.00 -2.68
C VAL A 32 -9.19 7.63 -2.52
N LEU A 33 -9.89 6.57 -2.92
CA LEU A 33 -9.42 5.19 -2.83
C LEU A 33 -8.13 4.97 -3.66
N ILE A 34 -8.07 5.49 -4.89
CA ILE A 34 -6.87 5.35 -5.73
C ILE A 34 -5.68 6.12 -5.16
N LYS A 35 -5.89 7.29 -4.56
CA LYS A 35 -4.82 8.03 -3.88
C LYS A 35 -4.25 7.23 -2.70
N HIS A 36 -5.13 6.65 -1.90
CA HIS A 36 -4.72 5.81 -0.77
C HIS A 36 -3.92 4.58 -1.22
N LEU A 37 -4.37 3.89 -2.27
CA LEU A 37 -3.65 2.76 -2.87
C LEU A 37 -2.24 3.16 -3.34
N LEU A 38 -2.08 4.33 -3.96
CA LEU A 38 -0.78 4.84 -4.39
C LEU A 38 0.14 5.19 -3.21
N GLU A 39 -0.42 5.71 -2.11
CA GLU A 39 0.34 6.00 -0.89
C GLU A 39 0.89 4.72 -0.26
N ILE A 40 0.08 3.67 -0.18
CA ILE A 40 0.50 2.35 0.30
C ILE A 40 1.60 1.77 -0.61
N ALA A 41 1.39 1.77 -1.93
CA ALA A 41 2.37 1.27 -2.89
C ALA A 41 3.72 2.00 -2.77
N LYS A 42 3.69 3.32 -2.58
CA LYS A 42 4.88 4.14 -2.35
C LYS A 42 5.58 3.79 -1.04
N ALA A 43 4.81 3.57 0.04
CA ALA A 43 5.37 3.18 1.33
C ALA A 43 6.08 1.81 1.24
N VAL A 44 5.41 0.80 0.68
CA VAL A 44 5.98 -0.55 0.48
C VAL A 44 7.23 -0.48 -0.39
N GLY A 45 7.20 0.22 -1.53
CA GLY A 45 8.36 0.39 -2.40
C GLY A 45 9.53 1.09 -1.69
N SER A 46 9.26 2.09 -0.85
CA SER A 46 10.28 2.79 -0.07
C SER A 46 10.91 1.88 1.00
N MET A 47 10.12 0.99 1.61
CA MET A 47 10.60 0.02 2.59
C MET A 47 11.48 -1.04 1.92
N ALA A 48 11.04 -1.60 0.80
CA ALA A 48 11.78 -2.58 0.03
C ALA A 48 13.15 -2.04 -0.43
N LEU A 49 13.18 -0.79 -0.90
CA LEU A 49 14.43 -0.13 -1.33
C LEU A 49 15.41 0.08 -0.16
N LYS A 50 14.91 0.47 1.02
CA LYS A 50 15.73 0.63 2.23
C LYS A 50 16.31 -0.71 2.71
N ASP A 51 15.55 -1.78 2.63
CA ASP A 51 16.03 -3.10 3.04
C ASP A 51 17.11 -3.64 2.08
N GLN A 52 17.03 -3.33 0.78
CA GLN A 52 18.11 -3.67 -0.17
C GLN A 52 19.41 -2.89 0.10
N THR A 53 19.30 -1.59 0.38
CA THR A 53 20.46 -0.72 0.63
C THR A 53 21.08 -0.87 2.03
N SER A 54 20.45 -1.63 2.94
CA SER A 54 21.01 -1.95 4.26
C SER A 54 21.65 -3.34 4.34
N LEU A 55 21.71 -4.05 3.21
CA LEU A 55 22.44 -5.31 3.03
C LEU A 55 23.78 -5.14 2.30
N ASP A 56 24.07 -3.94 1.77
CA ASP A 56 25.37 -3.51 1.22
C ASP A 56 26.21 -2.77 2.28
#